data_AF-A0A514WWP1-F1
#
_entry.id   AF-A0A514WWP1-F1
#
_cell.length_a   1.000
_cell.length_b   1.000
_cell.length_c   1.000
_cell.angle_alpha   90.00
_cell.angle_beta   90.00
_cell.angle_gamma   90.00
#
_symmetry.space_group_name_H-M   'P 1'
#
loop_
_entity.id
_entity.type
_entity.pdbx_description
1 polymer ?
#
loop_
_entity_poly.entity_id
_entity_poly.type
_entity_poly.pdbx_seq_one_letter_code
_entity_poly.pdbx_strand_id
1 'polypeptide(L)'
;MNIDYSDSHRFRASLGLGLITLSGVIPWLFLKETFDLQLSIETLEKLSPLAKEIILNRTTLIKTIIAILPWISVPMFFIGLYILLRGYLKWSENQQVIDETGRLTLADLKNKLQEKENDVNTKNQVAASPTEERKRALKDDSEDKETKSSDVKQENALKGIAFKDSATASMRKAFEIEDKIIKSLLQQMPILTHELLINKRLERREYDAILASKEKTEKDIIFEFKYRTSKSTRLQEIVNQVSSAIFDYEKTTGRQASGNVVIVVSNDELKTHYRNEVNNMFASSPMTTKNLKYFVITEDEISKTNFLKTDYFN
;
A
#
# COMPACT_ATOMS: atom_id res chain seq x y z
N MET A 1 -17.10 -11.98 4.05
CA MET A 1 -15.93 -11.68 4.91
C MET A 1 -14.87 -12.74 4.60
N ASN A 2 -13.97 -12.46 3.66
CA ASN A 2 -12.88 -13.37 3.31
C ASN A 2 -11.73 -13.08 4.26
N ILE A 3 -11.47 -13.99 5.19
CA ILE A 3 -10.30 -13.91 6.07
C ILE A 3 -9.07 -14.13 5.18
N ASP A 4 -8.19 -13.15 5.10
CA ASP A 4 -6.93 -13.27 4.35
C ASP A 4 -5.99 -14.19 5.16
N TYR A 5 -5.89 -15.46 4.74
CA TYR A 5 -5.15 -16.50 5.46
C TYR A 5 -3.62 -16.36 5.34
N SER A 6 -3.12 -15.40 4.54
CA SER A 6 -1.67 -15.19 4.33
C SER A 6 -0.93 -14.87 5.64
N ASP A 7 -1.54 -14.10 6.54
CA ASP A 7 -0.95 -13.72 7.83
C ASP A 7 -0.98 -14.88 8.86
N SER A 8 -2.00 -15.75 8.76
CA SER A 8 -2.20 -16.87 9.69
C SER A 8 -1.04 -17.87 9.68
N HIS A 9 -0.43 -18.12 8.51
CA HIS A 9 0.71 -19.05 8.40
C HIS A 9 2.01 -18.44 8.91
N ARG A 10 2.21 -17.14 8.70
CA ARG A 10 3.37 -16.38 9.23
C ARG A 10 3.32 -16.32 10.76
N PHE A 11 2.14 -16.08 11.32
CA PHE A 11 1.92 -16.12 12.77
C PHE A 11 2.22 -17.49 13.37
N ARG A 12 1.81 -18.59 12.72
CA ARG A 12 2.17 -19.95 13.17
C ARG A 12 3.69 -20.17 13.16
N ALA A 13 4.37 -19.77 12.09
CA ALA A 13 5.82 -19.93 11.99
C ALA A 13 6.56 -19.13 13.09
N SER A 14 6.14 -17.89 13.38
CA SER A 14 6.74 -17.07 14.45
C SER A 14 6.45 -17.62 15.84
N LEU A 15 5.25 -18.16 16.09
CA LEU A 15 4.91 -18.84 17.35
C LEU A 15 5.80 -20.07 17.59
N GLY A 16 6.04 -20.87 16.54
CA GLY A 16 6.94 -22.01 16.60
C GLY A 16 8.39 -21.59 16.93
N LEU A 17 8.87 -20.52 16.31
CA LEU A 17 10.19 -19.95 16.59
C LEU A 17 10.31 -19.45 18.04
N GLY A 18 9.26 -18.80 18.55
CA GLY A 18 9.18 -18.35 19.93
C GLY A 18 9.28 -19.51 20.93
N LEU A 19 8.54 -20.61 20.69
CA LEU A 19 8.59 -21.81 21.53
C LEU A 19 9.97 -22.47 21.53
N ILE A 20 10.61 -22.58 20.37
CA ILE A 20 11.98 -23.11 20.26
C ILE A 20 12.94 -22.25 21.07
N THR A 21 12.86 -20.92 20.91
CA THR A 21 13.72 -19.98 21.64
C THR A 21 13.51 -20.12 23.15
N LEU A 22 12.24 -20.15 23.58
CA LEU A 22 11.88 -20.27 24.99
C LEU A 22 12.36 -21.60 25.60
N SER A 23 12.39 -22.67 24.81
CA SER A 23 12.83 -24.00 25.26
C SER A 23 14.29 -24.04 25.71
N GLY A 24 15.14 -23.18 25.12
CA GLY A 24 16.55 -23.04 25.49
C GLY A 24 16.80 -21.91 26.49
N VAL A 25 16.09 -20.79 26.36
CA VAL A 25 16.28 -19.62 27.24
C VAL A 25 15.88 -19.92 28.68
N ILE A 26 14.79 -20.64 28.92
CA ILE A 26 14.35 -20.95 30.29
C ILE A 26 15.40 -21.80 31.04
N PRO A 27 15.89 -22.94 30.49
CA PRO A 27 16.96 -23.68 31.14
C PRO A 27 18.25 -22.89 31.31
N TRP A 28 18.63 -22.12 30.30
CA TRP A 28 19.84 -21.31 30.36
C TRP A 28 19.78 -20.26 31.47
N LEU A 29 18.66 -19.55 31.60
CA LEU A 29 18.45 -18.53 32.63
C LEU A 29 18.45 -19.16 34.03
N PHE A 30 17.84 -20.34 34.16
CA PHE A 30 17.83 -21.07 35.43
C PHE A 30 19.22 -21.60 35.81
N LEU A 31 19.99 -22.13 34.87
CA LEU A 31 21.34 -22.66 35.12
C LEU A 31 22.40 -21.56 35.33
N LYS A 32 22.15 -20.35 34.82
CA LYS A 32 23.02 -19.18 35.03
C LYS A 32 22.93 -18.66 36.47
N GLU A 33 21.81 -18.89 37.15
CA GLU A 33 21.65 -18.50 38.55
C GLU A 33 22.56 -19.37 39.42
N THR A 34 23.51 -18.74 40.13
CA THR A 34 24.36 -19.43 41.09
C THR A 34 23.55 -19.76 42.33
N PHE A 35 22.83 -20.88 42.28
CA PHE A 35 22.24 -21.47 43.47
C PHE A 35 23.39 -22.01 44.32
N ASP A 36 23.74 -21.29 45.38
CA ASP A 36 24.79 -21.66 46.33
C ASP A 36 24.35 -22.88 47.17
N LEU A 37 24.26 -24.04 46.49
CA LEU A 37 23.75 -25.32 46.98
C LEU A 37 24.78 -26.07 47.83
N GLN A 38 26.01 -25.55 47.95
CA GLN A 38 27.13 -26.16 48.66
C GLN A 38 27.29 -25.55 50.07
N LEU A 39 26.27 -25.65 50.90
CA LEU A 39 26.43 -25.41 52.34
C LEU A 39 27.15 -26.61 52.96
N SER A 40 28.30 -26.36 53.59
CA SER A 40 29.01 -27.41 54.34
C SER A 40 28.13 -27.91 55.49
N ILE A 41 28.20 -29.21 55.79
CA ILE A 41 27.43 -29.85 56.88
C ILE A 41 27.72 -29.15 58.21
N GLU A 42 28.95 -28.64 58.41
CA GLU A 42 29.38 -27.90 59.59
C GLU A 42 28.68 -26.54 59.76
N THR A 43 28.29 -25.88 58.67
CA THR A 43 27.53 -24.61 58.72
C THR A 43 26.05 -24.89 59.01
N LEU A 44 25.55 -26.05 58.58
CA LEU A 44 24.16 -26.46 58.77
C LEU A 44 23.82 -26.79 60.23
N GLU A 45 24.79 -27.30 60.99
CA GLU A 45 24.63 -27.66 62.40
C GLU A 45 24.72 -26.46 63.35
N LYS A 46 25.35 -25.36 62.91
CA LYS A 46 25.47 -24.10 63.69
C LYS A 46 24.29 -23.15 63.51
N LEU A 47 23.35 -23.48 62.62
CA LEU A 47 22.19 -22.65 62.30
C LEU A 47 21.01 -22.90 63.23
N SER A 48 20.17 -21.87 63.41
CA SER A 48 18.92 -22.03 64.15
C SER A 48 17.97 -23.02 63.42
N PRO A 49 17.06 -23.70 64.15
CA PRO A 49 16.12 -24.64 63.54
C PRO A 49 15.31 -24.03 62.39
N LEU A 50 14.91 -22.77 62.52
CA LEU A 50 14.13 -22.03 61.52
C LEU A 50 14.95 -21.71 60.27
N ALA A 51 16.23 -21.35 60.43
CA ALA A 51 17.11 -21.09 59.29
C ALA A 51 17.41 -22.38 58.50
N LYS A 52 17.54 -23.51 59.19
CA LYS A 52 17.74 -24.83 58.58
C LYS A 52 16.53 -25.24 57.73
N GLU A 53 15.33 -25.03 58.22
CA GLU A 53 14.09 -25.35 57.50
C GLU A 53 13.96 -24.55 56.19
N ILE A 54 14.24 -23.24 56.23
CA ILE A 54 14.18 -22.36 55.04
C ILE A 54 15.17 -22.83 53.96
N ILE A 55 16.40 -23.17 54.36
CA ILE A 55 17.44 -23.64 53.43
C ILE A 55 17.06 -24.99 52.82
N LEU A 56 16.56 -25.94 53.62
CA LEU A 56 16.11 -27.24 53.14
C LEU A 56 14.93 -27.13 52.16
N ASN A 57 13.97 -26.25 52.44
CA ASN A 57 12.85 -25.99 51.53
C ASN A 57 13.33 -25.38 50.20
N ARG A 58 14.25 -24.40 50.25
CA ARG A 58 14.82 -23.77 49.03
C ARG A 58 15.59 -24.78 48.17
N THR A 59 16.45 -25.59 48.78
CA THR A 59 17.24 -26.61 48.07
C THR A 59 16.35 -27.71 47.48
N THR A 60 15.30 -28.12 48.19
CA THR A 60 14.30 -29.07 47.68
C THR A 60 13.54 -28.51 46.47
N LEU A 61 13.16 -27.23 46.52
CA LEU A 61 12.49 -26.54 45.41
C LEU A 61 13.40 -26.49 44.17
N ILE A 62 14.66 -26.06 44.34
CA ILE A 62 15.64 -25.99 43.24
C ILE A 62 15.85 -27.37 42.61
N LYS A 63 16.05 -28.41 43.44
CA LYS A 63 16.21 -29.79 42.96
C LYS A 63 15.00 -30.27 42.16
N THR A 64 13.80 -29.93 42.62
CA THR A 64 12.54 -30.28 41.96
C THR A 64 12.42 -29.58 40.60
N ILE A 65 12.76 -28.28 40.52
CA ILE A 65 12.76 -27.55 39.25
C ILE A 65 13.77 -28.17 38.28
N ILE A 66 15.02 -28.41 38.70
CA ILE A 66 16.06 -29.01 37.83
C ILE A 66 15.60 -30.37 37.29
N ALA A 67 14.91 -31.18 38.10
CA ALA A 67 14.42 -32.49 37.69
C ALA A 67 13.30 -32.40 36.65
N ILE A 68 12.40 -31.42 36.75
CA ILE A 68 11.24 -31.24 35.85
C ILE A 68 11.60 -30.48 34.56
N LEU A 69 12.57 -29.57 34.65
CA LEU A 69 12.99 -28.68 33.57
C LEU A 69 13.22 -29.36 32.21
N PRO A 70 13.98 -30.47 32.10
CA PRO A 70 14.16 -31.15 30.81
C PRO A 70 12.84 -31.75 30.27
N TRP A 71 11.95 -32.20 31.14
CA TRP A 71 10.64 -32.75 30.76
C TRP A 71 9.66 -31.69 30.24
N ILE A 72 9.90 -30.41 30.51
CA ILE A 72 9.14 -29.30 29.93
C ILE A 72 9.82 -28.80 28.66
N SER A 73 11.13 -28.56 28.71
CA SER A 73 11.89 -27.97 27.59
C SER A 73 11.95 -28.87 26.36
N VAL A 74 12.15 -30.18 26.53
CA VAL A 74 12.29 -31.10 25.39
C VAL A 74 10.99 -31.20 24.59
N PRO A 75 9.81 -31.47 25.18
CA PRO A 75 8.55 -31.46 24.43
C PRO A 75 8.23 -30.08 23.83
N MET A 76 8.52 -28.99 24.55
CA MET A 76 8.27 -27.63 24.05
C MET A 76 9.08 -27.32 22.78
N PHE A 77 10.33 -27.78 22.70
CA PHE A 77 11.16 -27.68 21.49
C PHE A 77 10.52 -28.43 20.32
N PHE A 78 10.11 -29.69 20.52
CA PHE A 78 9.51 -30.50 19.45
C PHE A 78 8.15 -29.97 18.99
N ILE A 79 7.33 -29.46 19.90
CA ILE A 79 6.06 -28.80 19.57
C ILE A 79 6.33 -27.53 18.76
N GLY A 80 7.30 -26.71 19.20
CA GLY A 80 7.72 -25.51 18.48
C GLY A 80 8.22 -25.82 17.06
N LEU A 81 9.05 -26.86 16.92
CA LEU A 81 9.56 -27.33 15.63
C LEU A 81 8.44 -27.83 14.72
N TYR A 82 7.50 -28.61 15.25
CA TYR A 82 6.34 -29.07 14.49
C TYR A 82 5.49 -27.92 13.95
N ILE A 83 5.19 -26.93 14.80
CA ILE A 83 4.41 -25.75 14.42
C ILE A 83 5.16 -24.90 13.39
N LEU A 84 6.47 -24.71 13.58
CA LEU A 84 7.31 -23.95 12.65
C LEU A 84 7.34 -24.61 11.27
N LEU A 85 7.58 -25.93 11.20
CA LEU A 85 7.61 -26.67 9.95
C LEU A 85 6.25 -26.63 9.24
N ARG A 86 5.15 -26.88 9.97
CA ARG A 86 3.79 -26.79 9.41
C ARG A 86 3.45 -25.38 8.93
N GLY A 87 3.86 -24.35 9.68
CA GLY A 87 3.67 -22.96 9.32
C GLY A 87 4.42 -22.60 8.04
N TYR A 88 5.70 -22.98 7.97
CA TYR A 88 6.59 -22.71 6.84
C TYR A 88 6.15 -23.44 5.55
N LEU A 89 5.88 -24.75 5.62
CA LEU A 89 5.48 -25.53 4.44
C LEU A 89 4.22 -24.95 3.80
N LYS A 90 3.20 -24.69 4.61
CA LYS A 90 1.92 -24.18 4.10
C LYS A 90 1.99 -22.70 3.69
N TRP A 91 2.89 -21.92 4.29
CA TRP A 91 3.20 -20.58 3.82
C TRP A 91 3.86 -20.62 2.43
N SER A 92 4.81 -21.54 2.21
CA SER A 92 5.48 -21.71 0.91
C SER A 92 4.49 -22.12 -0.19
N GLU A 93 3.58 -23.05 0.08
CA GLU A 93 2.52 -23.45 -0.86
C GLU A 93 1.64 -22.25 -1.24
N ASN A 94 1.17 -21.49 -0.25
CA ASN A 94 0.33 -20.32 -0.50
C ASN A 94 1.09 -19.19 -1.23
N GLN A 95 2.39 -19.03 -0.96
CA GLN A 95 3.21 -18.02 -1.63
C GLN A 95 3.34 -18.32 -3.13
N GLN A 96 3.50 -19.59 -3.51
CA GLN A 96 3.54 -19.97 -4.94
C GLN A 96 2.24 -19.65 -5.66
N VAL A 97 1.09 -19.92 -5.02
CA VAL A 97 -0.23 -19.58 -5.59
C VAL A 97 -0.41 -18.06 -5.71
N ILE A 98 0.05 -17.28 -4.73
CA ILE A 98 0.01 -15.80 -4.78
C ILE A 98 0.90 -15.28 -5.91
N ASP A 99 2.09 -15.84 -6.08
CA ASP A 99 3.02 -15.43 -7.13
C ASP A 99 2.49 -15.80 -8.53
N GLU A 100 1.88 -16.97 -8.68
CA GLU A 100 1.29 -17.43 -9.95
C GLU A 100 0.03 -16.63 -10.32
N THR A 101 -0.88 -16.41 -9.37
CA THR A 101 -2.05 -15.54 -9.57
C THR A 101 -1.63 -14.10 -9.85
N GLY A 102 -0.59 -13.60 -9.20
CA GLY A 102 0.02 -12.30 -9.50
C GLY A 102 0.54 -12.22 -10.95
N ARG A 103 1.23 -13.26 -11.43
CA ARG A 103 1.72 -13.33 -12.82
C ARG A 103 0.59 -13.42 -13.84
N LEU A 104 -0.45 -14.23 -13.58
CA LEU A 104 -1.62 -14.32 -14.45
C LEU A 104 -2.39 -12.99 -14.50
N THR A 105 -2.56 -12.32 -13.36
CA THR A 105 -3.22 -11.01 -13.30
C THR A 105 -2.42 -9.95 -14.09
N LEU A 106 -1.08 -9.97 -13.99
CA LEU A 106 -0.21 -9.09 -14.79
C LEU A 106 -0.25 -9.42 -16.29
N ALA A 107 -0.34 -10.70 -16.66
CA ALA A 107 -0.46 -11.14 -18.05
C ALA A 107 -1.81 -10.73 -18.63
N ASP A 108 -2.91 -10.92 -17.90
CA ASP A 108 -4.24 -10.47 -18.29
C ASP A 108 -4.31 -8.95 -18.44
N LEU A 109 -3.63 -8.21 -17.55
CA LEU A 109 -3.53 -6.76 -17.66
C LEU A 109 -2.78 -6.34 -18.92
N LYS A 110 -1.67 -7.03 -19.26
CA LYS A 110 -0.92 -6.83 -20.51
C LYS A 110 -1.73 -7.18 -21.75
N ASN A 111 -2.44 -8.30 -21.74
CA ASN A 111 -3.27 -8.72 -22.86
C ASN A 111 -4.44 -7.74 -23.08
N LYS A 112 -5.08 -7.26 -22.01
CA LYS A 112 -6.11 -6.20 -22.10
C LYS A 112 -5.56 -4.88 -22.62
N LEU A 113 -4.30 -4.56 -22.34
CA LEU A 113 -3.63 -3.39 -22.92
C LEU A 113 -3.35 -3.61 -24.41
N GLN A 114 -2.86 -4.78 -24.81
CA GLN A 114 -2.59 -5.12 -26.21
C GLN A 114 -3.86 -5.28 -27.06
N GLU A 115 -4.94 -5.86 -26.53
CA GLU A 115 -6.25 -5.91 -27.21
C GLU A 115 -6.79 -4.50 -27.44
N LYS A 116 -6.66 -3.62 -26.45
CA LYS A 116 -7.02 -2.19 -26.62
C LYS A 116 -6.13 -1.50 -27.66
N GLU A 117 -4.85 -1.85 -27.80
CA GLU A 117 -3.98 -1.35 -28.86
C GLU A 117 -4.34 -1.94 -30.25
N ASN A 118 -4.71 -3.21 -30.32
CA ASN A 118 -5.05 -3.92 -31.56
C ASN A 118 -6.45 -3.55 -32.08
N ASP A 119 -7.43 -3.31 -31.21
CA ASP A 119 -8.75 -2.77 -31.58
C ASP A 119 -8.64 -1.36 -32.17
N VAL A 120 -7.65 -0.58 -31.73
CA VAL A 120 -7.34 0.74 -32.29
C VAL A 120 -6.68 0.62 -33.66
N ASN A 121 -5.80 -0.36 -33.87
CA ASN A 121 -5.16 -0.60 -35.16
C ASN A 121 -6.08 -1.25 -36.21
N THR A 122 -6.96 -2.17 -35.80
CA THR A 122 -7.90 -2.86 -36.71
C THR A 122 -8.94 -1.86 -37.24
N LYS A 123 -9.45 -0.95 -36.41
CA LYS A 123 -10.33 0.15 -36.87
C LYS A 123 -9.67 1.12 -37.85
N ASN A 124 -8.33 1.23 -37.84
CA ASN A 124 -7.59 2.04 -38.82
C ASN A 124 -7.34 1.31 -40.15
N GLN A 125 -7.37 -0.03 -40.18
CA GLN A 125 -7.14 -0.81 -41.41
C GLN A 125 -8.41 -1.10 -42.23
N VAL A 126 -9.62 -1.13 -41.62
CA VAL A 126 -10.88 -1.30 -42.40
C VAL A 126 -11.24 -0.07 -43.24
N ALA A 127 -10.55 1.07 -43.04
CA ALA A 127 -10.75 2.28 -43.84
C ALA A 127 -9.85 2.33 -45.10
N ALA A 128 -9.01 1.32 -45.36
CA ALA A 128 -8.11 1.29 -46.50
C ALA A 128 -8.39 0.08 -47.44
N SER A 129 -8.96 0.40 -48.61
CA SER A 129 -9.15 -0.42 -49.83
C SER A 129 -10.48 -1.19 -49.96
N PRO A 130 -11.22 -1.13 -51.10
CA PRO A 130 -10.78 -0.70 -52.44
C PRO A 130 -11.61 0.43 -53.08
N THR A 131 -10.95 1.51 -53.49
CA THR A 131 -11.49 2.50 -54.45
C THR A 131 -10.61 2.51 -55.69
N GLU A 132 -10.63 1.43 -56.47
CA GLU A 132 -9.96 1.36 -57.79
C GLU A 132 -10.94 0.91 -58.89
N GLU A 133 -12.22 1.30 -58.81
CA GLU A 133 -13.18 1.09 -59.90
C GLU A 133 -14.06 2.29 -60.26
N ARG A 134 -13.92 3.46 -59.61
CA ARG A 134 -14.85 4.59 -59.80
C ARG A 134 -14.23 5.85 -60.39
N LYS A 135 -13.32 5.71 -61.36
CA LYS A 135 -12.74 6.82 -62.15
C LYS A 135 -13.20 6.90 -63.62
N ARG A 136 -14.29 6.24 -63.99
CA ARG A 136 -14.85 6.36 -65.35
C ARG A 136 -16.38 6.38 -65.35
N ALA A 137 -16.98 7.45 -64.87
CA ALA A 137 -18.30 7.89 -65.33
C ALA A 137 -18.57 9.27 -64.73
N LEU A 138 -19.12 10.16 -65.56
CA LEU A 138 -19.73 11.46 -65.21
C LEU A 138 -18.76 12.64 -65.20
N LYS A 139 -18.34 13.03 -66.41
CA LYS A 139 -18.42 14.44 -66.81
C LYS A 139 -19.83 14.71 -67.34
N ASP A 140 -20.25 15.95 -67.14
CA ASP A 140 -21.49 16.61 -67.55
C ASP A 140 -22.72 16.21 -66.72
N ASP A 141 -23.51 17.12 -66.13
CA ASP A 141 -23.68 18.53 -66.50
C ASP A 141 -24.30 19.35 -65.35
N SER A 142 -23.97 20.64 -65.35
CA SER A 142 -24.71 21.82 -64.85
C SER A 142 -25.17 21.97 -63.37
N GLU A 143 -24.60 23.03 -62.74
CA GLU A 143 -25.23 24.14 -61.98
C GLU A 143 -26.22 23.81 -60.83
N ASP A 144 -26.18 24.38 -59.61
CA ASP A 144 -25.73 25.70 -59.16
C ASP A 144 -25.69 25.75 -57.60
N LYS A 145 -25.01 26.78 -57.06
CA LYS A 145 -24.93 27.28 -55.67
C LYS A 145 -23.88 26.74 -54.66
N GLU A 146 -22.88 27.60 -54.42
CA GLU A 146 -22.47 28.21 -53.11
C GLU A 146 -22.29 27.26 -51.88
N THR A 147 -21.23 27.25 -51.07
CA THR A 147 -20.04 28.10 -50.82
C THR A 147 -19.06 27.31 -49.92
N LYS A 148 -17.76 27.44 -50.18
CA LYS A 148 -16.56 27.21 -49.32
C LYS A 148 -16.70 26.35 -48.05
N SER A 149 -16.08 25.16 -48.03
CA SER A 149 -15.55 24.53 -46.80
C SER A 149 -14.60 23.34 -47.09
N SER A 150 -13.41 23.61 -47.63
CA SER A 150 -12.45 22.52 -47.95
C SER A 150 -11.16 22.51 -47.11
N ASP A 151 -10.91 23.50 -46.24
CA ASP A 151 -9.68 23.53 -45.43
C ASP A 151 -9.84 22.93 -44.02
N VAL A 152 -11.06 22.59 -43.59
CA VAL A 152 -11.35 22.21 -42.19
C VAL A 152 -11.17 20.71 -41.91
N LYS A 153 -11.15 19.84 -42.94
CA LYS A 153 -11.17 18.37 -42.74
C LYS A 153 -9.80 17.73 -42.53
N GLN A 154 -8.71 18.26 -43.12
CA GLN A 154 -7.36 17.72 -42.89
C GLN A 154 -6.79 18.17 -41.53
N GLU A 155 -7.11 19.38 -41.07
CA GLU A 155 -6.67 19.89 -39.77
C GLU A 155 -7.28 19.10 -38.60
N ASN A 156 -8.53 18.67 -38.73
CA ASN A 156 -9.24 17.93 -37.67
C ASN A 156 -8.78 16.47 -37.52
N ALA A 157 -8.32 15.82 -38.60
CA ALA A 157 -7.77 14.46 -38.53
C ALA A 157 -6.37 14.44 -37.87
N LEU A 158 -5.53 15.43 -38.19
CA LEU A 158 -4.21 15.60 -37.59
C LEU A 158 -4.31 16.00 -36.10
N LYS A 159 -5.27 16.87 -35.76
CA LYS A 159 -5.62 17.20 -34.36
C LYS A 159 -6.12 15.98 -33.59
N GLY A 160 -6.90 15.09 -34.21
CA GLY A 160 -7.42 13.88 -33.56
C GLY A 160 -6.35 12.83 -33.23
N ILE A 161 -5.33 12.69 -34.08
CA ILE A 161 -4.17 11.80 -33.85
C ILE A 161 -3.26 12.42 -32.78
N ALA A 162 -2.90 13.70 -32.91
CA ALA A 162 -2.10 14.42 -31.91
C ALA A 162 -2.77 14.47 -30.52
N PHE A 163 -4.11 14.53 -30.47
CA PHE A 163 -4.87 14.49 -29.22
C PHE A 163 -4.83 13.12 -28.55
N LYS A 164 -4.89 12.02 -29.32
CA LYS A 164 -4.76 10.66 -28.78
C LYS A 164 -3.34 10.37 -28.30
N ASP A 165 -2.32 10.79 -29.04
CA ASP A 165 -0.92 10.68 -28.63
C ASP A 165 -0.65 11.52 -27.37
N SER A 166 -1.19 12.74 -27.31
CA SER A 166 -1.13 13.62 -26.13
C SER A 166 -1.87 13.05 -24.91
N ALA A 167 -3.04 12.43 -25.10
CA ALA A 167 -3.78 11.78 -24.01
C ALA A 167 -3.02 10.56 -23.45
N THR A 168 -2.39 9.78 -24.33
CA THR A 168 -1.58 8.61 -23.94
C THR A 168 -0.29 9.05 -23.24
N ALA A 169 0.34 10.13 -23.71
CA ALA A 169 1.49 10.74 -23.06
C ALA A 169 1.12 11.34 -21.68
N SER A 170 -0.04 12.00 -21.58
CA SER A 170 -0.54 12.57 -20.32
C SER A 170 -0.84 11.49 -19.27
N MET A 171 -1.40 10.35 -19.69
CA MET A 171 -1.61 9.20 -18.81
C MET A 171 -0.29 8.60 -18.33
N ARG A 172 0.68 8.38 -19.23
CA ARG A 172 2.02 7.90 -18.84
C ARG A 172 2.70 8.85 -17.86
N LYS A 173 2.60 10.16 -18.11
CA LYS A 173 3.15 11.19 -17.24
C LYS A 173 2.50 11.18 -15.85
N ALA A 174 1.19 10.99 -15.76
CA ALA A 174 0.50 10.85 -14.48
C ALA A 174 1.03 9.66 -13.67
N PHE A 175 1.19 8.49 -14.30
CA PHE A 175 1.79 7.30 -13.65
C PHE A 175 3.24 7.55 -13.19
N GLU A 176 4.07 8.22 -14.01
CA GLU A 176 5.44 8.59 -13.61
C GLU A 176 5.46 9.50 -12.38
N ILE A 177 4.50 10.43 -12.29
CA ILE A 177 4.37 11.33 -11.15
C ILE A 177 3.92 10.57 -9.89
N GLU A 178 2.96 9.66 -10.00
CA GLU A 178 2.54 8.79 -8.90
C GLU A 178 3.70 7.96 -8.35
N ASP A 179 4.47 7.30 -9.23
CA ASP A 179 5.66 6.53 -8.83
C ASP A 179 6.72 7.40 -8.12
N LYS A 180 6.93 8.64 -8.59
CA LYS A 180 7.83 9.59 -7.91
C LYS A 180 7.34 9.98 -6.52
N ILE A 181 6.04 10.22 -6.34
CA ILE A 181 5.46 10.55 -5.03
C ILE A 181 5.61 9.35 -4.09
N ILE A 182 5.29 8.15 -4.56
CA ILE A 182 5.43 6.91 -3.79
C ILE A 182 6.88 6.69 -3.33
N LYS A 183 7.85 6.88 -4.23
CA LYS A 183 9.28 6.80 -3.87
C LYS A 183 9.68 7.84 -2.83
N SER A 184 9.16 9.06 -2.95
CA SER A 184 9.38 10.14 -1.97
C SER A 184 8.79 9.77 -0.59
N LEU A 185 7.56 9.24 -0.57
CA LEU A 185 6.92 8.73 0.65
C LEU A 185 7.76 7.63 1.31
N LEU A 186 8.19 6.62 0.55
CA LEU A 186 9.04 5.53 1.05
C LEU A 186 10.34 6.03 1.69
N GLN A 187 10.97 7.06 1.12
CA GLN A 187 12.19 7.66 1.68
C GLN A 187 11.94 8.43 2.99
N GLN A 188 10.76 9.03 3.13
CA GLN A 188 10.39 9.84 4.29
C GLN A 188 9.86 8.99 5.44
N MET A 189 9.36 7.79 5.16
CA MET A 189 8.74 6.95 6.17
C MET A 189 9.77 6.39 7.16
N PRO A 190 9.62 6.69 8.46
CA PRO A 190 10.24 5.84 9.46
C PRO A 190 9.52 4.50 9.42
N ILE A 191 10.23 3.43 9.03
CA ILE A 191 9.76 2.03 8.92
C ILE A 191 9.00 1.54 10.17
N LEU A 192 9.11 2.26 11.29
CA LEU A 192 8.64 1.87 12.61
C LEU A 192 7.17 2.18 12.90
N THR A 193 6.48 3.10 12.21
CA THR A 193 5.12 3.52 12.62
C THR A 193 3.99 3.11 11.68
N HIS A 194 4.23 3.13 10.36
CA HIS A 194 3.21 2.85 9.36
C HIS A 194 3.74 1.89 8.29
N GLU A 195 2.84 1.16 7.65
CA GLU A 195 3.06 0.35 6.45
C GLU A 195 2.46 1.06 5.24
N LEU A 196 3.20 1.16 4.14
CA LEU A 196 2.70 1.73 2.89
C LEU A 196 2.06 0.65 2.02
N LEU A 197 0.76 0.78 1.78
CA LEU A 197 0.00 -0.07 0.87
C LEU A 197 -0.32 0.72 -0.40
N ILE A 198 0.12 0.23 -1.56
CA ILE A 198 -0.03 0.92 -2.86
C ILE A 198 -1.09 0.19 -3.69
N ASN A 199 -1.93 0.93 -4.42
CA ASN A 199 -2.97 0.40 -5.32
C ASN A 199 -3.83 -0.70 -4.66
N LYS A 200 -4.16 -0.49 -3.38
CA LYS A 200 -4.93 -1.48 -2.61
C LYS A 200 -6.39 -1.38 -3.02
N ARG A 201 -6.99 -2.50 -3.41
CA ARG A 201 -8.44 -2.58 -3.61
C ARG A 201 -9.12 -3.13 -2.37
N LEU A 202 -10.05 -2.38 -1.81
CA LEU A 202 -10.96 -2.83 -0.75
C LEU A 202 -12.39 -2.77 -1.27
N GLU A 203 -13.06 -3.92 -1.25
CA GLU A 203 -14.37 -4.12 -1.87
C GLU A 203 -14.42 -3.62 -3.33
N ARG A 204 -15.09 -2.49 -3.57
CA ARG A 204 -15.31 -1.88 -4.89
C ARG A 204 -14.44 -0.64 -5.13
N ARG A 205 -13.65 -0.22 -4.15
CA ARG A 205 -12.81 0.98 -4.22
C ARG A 205 -11.34 0.61 -4.30
N GLU A 206 -10.64 1.31 -5.19
CA GLU A 206 -9.19 1.29 -5.31
C GLU A 206 -8.62 2.55 -4.66
N TYR A 207 -7.51 2.40 -3.97
CA TYR A 207 -6.83 3.46 -3.24
C TYR A 207 -5.41 3.60 -3.79
N ASP A 208 -5.02 4.82 -4.19
CA ASP A 208 -3.71 5.09 -4.78
C ASP A 208 -2.58 4.70 -3.80
N ALA A 209 -2.66 5.20 -2.56
CA ALA A 209 -1.81 4.73 -1.46
C ALA A 209 -2.49 4.87 -0.09
N ILE A 210 -2.09 4.02 0.85
CA ILE A 210 -2.56 4.03 2.24
C ILE A 210 -1.34 3.87 3.14
N LEU A 211 -1.16 4.79 4.09
CA LEU A 211 -0.28 4.59 5.24
C LEU A 211 -1.10 3.97 6.36
N ALA A 212 -1.02 2.65 6.47
CA ALA A 212 -1.68 1.90 7.53
C ALA A 212 -0.81 1.94 8.79
N SER A 213 -1.32 2.49 9.89
CA SER A 213 -0.59 2.49 11.16
C SER A 213 -0.42 1.07 11.70
N LYS A 214 0.76 0.76 12.23
CA LYS A 214 1.03 -0.50 12.93
C LYS A 214 0.25 -0.60 14.25
N GLU A 215 -0.06 0.53 14.86
CA GLU A 215 -0.89 0.63 16.06
C GLU A 215 -2.35 0.93 15.69
N LYS A 216 -3.30 0.21 16.30
CA LYS A 216 -4.74 0.39 16.00
C LYS A 216 -5.34 1.71 16.51
N THR A 217 -4.67 2.38 17.44
CA THR A 217 -5.13 3.63 18.05
C THR A 217 -4.77 4.86 17.22
N GLU A 218 -3.79 4.72 16.34
CA GLU A 218 -3.33 5.79 15.45
C GLU A 218 -4.12 5.75 14.14
N LYS A 219 -4.31 6.94 13.54
CA LYS A 219 -5.08 7.08 12.30
C LYS A 219 -4.28 6.62 11.09
N ASP A 220 -4.95 5.92 10.19
CA ASP A 220 -4.40 5.62 8.88
C ASP A 220 -4.49 6.86 7.97
N ILE A 221 -3.62 6.98 6.98
CA ILE A 221 -3.61 8.11 6.05
C ILE A 221 -3.83 7.60 4.64
N ILE A 222 -4.93 8.00 4.03
CA ILE A 222 -5.26 7.69 2.64
C ILE A 222 -4.70 8.78 1.74
N PHE A 223 -3.98 8.41 0.70
CA PHE A 223 -3.46 9.34 -0.30
C PHE A 223 -4.24 9.19 -1.61
N GLU A 224 -4.55 10.34 -2.21
CA GLU A 224 -5.06 10.45 -3.58
C GLU A 224 -4.10 11.34 -4.37
N PHE A 225 -3.62 10.85 -5.51
CA PHE A 225 -2.68 11.54 -6.37
C PHE A 225 -3.39 12.09 -7.61
N LYS A 226 -3.12 13.35 -7.96
CA LYS A 226 -3.67 13.99 -9.16
C LYS A 226 -2.62 14.83 -9.87
N TYR A 227 -2.34 14.48 -11.13
CA TYR A 227 -1.53 15.30 -12.01
C TYR A 227 -2.41 16.23 -12.86
N ARG A 228 -2.08 17.53 -12.92
CA ARG A 228 -2.86 18.55 -13.62
C ARG A 228 -1.97 19.42 -14.52
N THR A 229 -2.35 19.50 -15.79
CA THR A 229 -1.68 20.31 -16.82
C THR A 229 -2.54 21.50 -17.30
N SER A 230 -3.75 21.64 -16.78
CA SER A 230 -4.71 22.69 -17.15
C SER A 230 -5.51 23.16 -15.94
N LYS A 231 -6.18 24.32 -16.08
CA LYS A 231 -6.98 24.99 -15.03
C LYS A 231 -8.37 24.36 -14.83
N SER A 232 -8.49 23.03 -14.92
CA SER A 232 -9.82 22.39 -14.78
C SER A 232 -10.21 22.23 -13.30
N THR A 233 -11.43 22.66 -12.98
CA THR A 233 -11.92 22.98 -11.63
C THR A 233 -12.89 21.93 -11.07
N ARG A 234 -12.44 20.67 -11.01
CA ARG A 234 -13.20 19.57 -10.36
C ARG A 234 -12.64 19.21 -8.98
N LEU A 235 -12.20 20.21 -8.22
CA LEU A 235 -11.65 20.02 -6.89
C LEU A 235 -12.68 19.48 -5.90
N GLN A 236 -13.93 19.92 -6.03
CA GLN A 236 -15.02 19.44 -5.17
C GLN A 236 -15.32 17.96 -5.41
N GLU A 237 -15.21 17.47 -6.66
CA GLU A 237 -15.32 16.05 -6.97
C GLU A 237 -14.19 15.26 -6.30
N ILE A 238 -12.94 15.75 -6.36
CA ILE A 238 -11.80 15.10 -5.70
C ILE A 238 -12.02 15.04 -4.19
N VAL A 239 -12.44 16.14 -3.56
CA VAL A 239 -12.73 16.17 -2.11
C VAL A 239 -13.83 15.19 -1.76
N ASN A 240 -14.94 15.17 -2.49
CA ASN A 240 -16.04 14.24 -2.25
C ASN A 240 -15.59 12.79 -2.44
N GLN A 241 -14.73 12.53 -3.42
CA GLN A 241 -14.17 11.20 -3.68
C GLN A 241 -13.30 10.73 -2.52
N VAL A 242 -12.40 11.58 -2.01
CA VAL A 242 -11.51 11.22 -0.89
C VAL A 242 -12.29 11.13 0.43
N SER A 243 -13.23 12.02 0.69
CA SER A 243 -14.12 11.90 1.86
C SER A 243 -14.92 10.61 1.83
N SER A 244 -15.42 10.21 0.66
CA SER A 244 -16.10 8.92 0.49
C SER A 244 -15.12 7.75 0.66
N ALA A 245 -13.88 7.89 0.18
CA ALA A 245 -12.84 6.86 0.34
C ALA A 245 -12.47 6.64 1.80
N ILE A 246 -12.36 7.72 2.59
CA ILE A 246 -12.18 7.66 4.05
C ILE A 246 -13.35 6.92 4.68
N PHE A 247 -14.58 7.35 4.42
CA PHE A 247 -15.77 6.72 4.99
C PHE A 247 -15.85 5.22 4.67
N ASP A 248 -15.64 4.85 3.40
CA ASP A 248 -15.64 3.44 2.97
C ASP A 248 -14.52 2.64 3.65
N TYR A 249 -13.35 3.24 3.81
CA TYR A 249 -12.21 2.62 4.48
C TYR A 249 -12.48 2.37 5.97
N GLU A 250 -12.94 3.40 6.68
CA GLU A 250 -13.25 3.32 8.11
C GLU A 250 -14.35 2.30 8.38
N LYS A 251 -15.40 2.28 7.52
CA LYS A 251 -16.48 1.30 7.59
C LYS A 251 -16.00 -0.13 7.35
N THR A 252 -15.11 -0.33 6.38
CA THR A 252 -14.62 -1.66 5.99
C THR A 252 -13.62 -2.24 6.99
N THR A 253 -12.74 -1.39 7.52
CA THR A 253 -11.61 -1.81 8.37
C THR A 253 -11.88 -1.65 9.86
N GLY A 254 -12.84 -0.81 10.24
CA GLY A 254 -13.10 -0.41 11.63
C GLY A 254 -12.01 0.52 12.21
N ARG A 255 -11.10 1.03 11.38
CA ARG A 255 -9.99 1.91 11.79
C ARG A 255 -10.34 3.37 11.50
N GLN A 256 -9.76 4.31 12.23
CA GLN A 256 -9.89 5.74 11.92
C GLN A 256 -8.92 6.13 10.79
N ALA A 257 -9.34 7.04 9.92
CA ALA A 257 -8.50 7.51 8.81
C ALA A 257 -8.58 9.02 8.58
N SER A 258 -7.52 9.56 7.95
CA SER A 258 -7.47 10.89 7.36
C SER A 258 -7.12 10.78 5.87
N GLY A 259 -7.37 11.84 5.10
CA GLY A 259 -7.06 11.88 3.67
C GLY A 259 -6.07 12.97 3.31
N ASN A 260 -5.11 12.64 2.47
CA ASN A 260 -4.14 13.55 1.90
C ASN A 260 -4.33 13.59 0.37
N VAL A 261 -4.71 14.76 -0.15
CA VAL A 261 -4.83 14.99 -1.59
C VAL A 261 -3.54 15.63 -2.10
N VAL A 262 -2.80 14.95 -2.97
CA VAL A 262 -1.58 15.50 -3.58
C VAL A 262 -1.87 15.88 -5.02
N ILE A 263 -1.91 17.19 -5.28
CA ILE A 263 -2.09 17.78 -6.60
C ILE A 263 -0.72 18.22 -7.10
N VAL A 264 -0.24 17.53 -8.12
CA VAL A 264 0.98 17.90 -8.84
C VAL A 264 0.62 18.66 -10.11
N VAL A 265 1.21 19.82 -10.29
CA VAL A 265 0.96 20.69 -11.45
C VAL A 265 2.21 20.86 -12.30
N SER A 266 2.02 21.15 -13.59
CA SER A 266 3.12 21.30 -14.54
C SER A 266 3.87 22.63 -14.45
N ASN A 267 3.33 23.66 -13.80
CA ASN A 267 3.97 24.98 -13.65
C ASN A 267 3.46 25.78 -12.43
N ASP A 268 4.18 26.84 -12.06
CA ASP A 268 3.87 27.68 -10.90
C ASP A 268 2.60 28.53 -11.04
N GLU A 269 2.20 28.86 -12.28
CA GLU A 269 0.94 29.59 -12.51
C GLU A 269 -0.25 28.71 -12.10
N LEU A 270 -0.25 27.44 -12.52
CA LEU A 270 -1.25 26.45 -12.12
C LEU A 270 -1.20 26.19 -10.61
N LYS A 271 -0.01 26.14 -10.01
CA LYS A 271 0.15 25.96 -8.56
C LYS A 271 -0.56 27.06 -7.79
N THR A 272 -0.36 28.32 -8.20
CA THR A 272 -1.01 29.48 -7.59
C THR A 272 -2.52 29.41 -7.74
N HIS A 273 -3.00 29.08 -8.93
CA HIS A 273 -4.43 28.90 -9.21
C HIS A 273 -5.05 27.81 -8.31
N TYR A 274 -4.49 26.59 -8.30
CA TYR A 274 -5.01 25.48 -7.51
C TYR A 274 -4.93 25.75 -5.99
N ARG A 275 -3.88 26.42 -5.49
CA ARG A 275 -3.81 26.82 -4.08
C ARG A 275 -4.96 27.73 -3.68
N ASN A 276 -5.25 28.75 -4.50
CA ASN A 276 -6.33 29.69 -4.24
C ASN A 276 -7.69 28.98 -4.23
N GLU A 277 -7.94 28.10 -5.19
CA GLU A 277 -9.20 27.35 -5.24
C GLU A 277 -9.38 26.41 -4.05
N VAL A 278 -8.33 25.68 -3.68
CA VAL A 278 -8.41 24.77 -2.53
C VAL A 278 -8.61 25.56 -1.22
N ASN A 279 -7.93 26.70 -1.05
CA ASN A 279 -8.14 27.58 0.10
C ASN A 279 -9.58 28.07 0.22
N ASN A 280 -10.15 28.55 -0.89
CA ASN A 280 -11.54 28.99 -0.92
C ASN A 280 -12.51 27.86 -0.57
N MET A 281 -12.26 26.66 -1.10
CA MET A 281 -13.08 25.48 -0.83
C MET A 281 -13.01 25.07 0.65
N PHE A 282 -11.81 24.99 1.23
CA PHE A 282 -11.63 24.64 2.65
C PHE A 282 -12.26 25.68 3.58
N ALA A 283 -12.21 26.96 3.23
CA ALA A 283 -12.88 28.03 3.97
C ALA A 283 -14.42 27.91 3.90
N SER A 284 -14.96 27.53 2.74
CA SER A 284 -16.41 27.42 2.51
C SER A 284 -17.06 26.13 3.07
N SER A 285 -16.29 25.08 3.36
CA SER A 285 -16.82 23.77 3.78
C SER A 285 -15.96 23.06 4.83
N PRO A 286 -15.73 23.68 6.01
CA PRO A 286 -14.78 23.20 7.02
C PRO A 286 -15.15 21.84 7.64
N MET A 287 -16.45 21.49 7.68
CA MET A 287 -16.86 20.17 8.17
C MET A 287 -16.47 19.03 7.22
N THR A 288 -16.60 19.23 5.91
CA THR A 288 -16.27 18.23 4.88
C THR A 288 -14.77 18.02 4.76
N THR A 289 -13.97 19.02 5.12
CA THR A 289 -12.50 19.01 4.99
C THR A 289 -11.76 18.74 6.30
N LYS A 290 -12.47 18.54 7.42
CA LYS A 290 -11.87 18.36 8.76
C LYS A 290 -10.80 17.26 8.84
N ASN A 291 -11.00 16.16 8.12
CA ASN A 291 -10.06 15.03 8.08
C ASN A 291 -9.21 15.02 6.80
N LEU A 292 -9.23 16.09 6.03
CA LEU A 292 -8.51 16.21 4.77
C LEU A 292 -7.34 17.18 4.91
N LYS A 293 -6.23 16.84 4.26
CA LYS A 293 -5.12 17.73 3.97
C LYS A 293 -4.88 17.73 2.48
N TYR A 294 -4.26 18.79 1.99
CA TYR A 294 -3.93 18.90 0.58
C TYR A 294 -2.51 19.43 0.39
N PHE A 295 -1.92 19.06 -0.74
CA PHE A 295 -0.62 19.52 -1.19
C PHE A 295 -0.77 19.96 -2.64
N VAL A 296 -0.41 21.20 -2.96
CA VAL A 296 -0.34 21.68 -4.35
C VAL A 296 1.11 22.01 -4.67
N ILE A 297 1.76 21.16 -5.46
CA ILE A 297 3.20 21.21 -5.69
C ILE A 297 3.53 21.08 -7.18
N THR A 298 4.71 21.55 -7.58
CA THR A 298 5.26 21.27 -8.91
C THR A 298 5.99 19.93 -8.94
N GLU A 299 6.31 19.45 -10.15
CA GLU A 299 7.04 18.17 -10.33
C GLU A 299 8.41 18.15 -9.63
N ASP A 300 9.12 19.29 -9.58
CA ASP A 300 10.44 19.42 -8.96
C ASP A 300 10.40 19.52 -7.43
N GLU A 301 9.22 19.74 -6.86
CA GLU A 301 8.99 19.84 -5.42
C GLU A 301 8.67 18.48 -4.78
N ILE A 302 8.39 17.43 -5.57
CA ILE A 302 7.98 16.11 -5.07
C ILE A 302 9.02 15.53 -4.10
N SER A 303 10.32 15.64 -4.41
CA SER A 303 11.40 15.12 -3.56
C SER A 303 11.72 16.03 -2.37
N LYS A 304 11.28 17.29 -2.40
CA LYS A 304 11.53 18.30 -1.34
C LYS A 304 10.37 18.37 -0.34
N THR A 305 9.18 17.95 -0.76
CA THR A 305 7.95 18.05 0.02
C THR A 305 7.90 16.92 1.05
N ASN A 306 7.80 17.28 2.32
CA ASN A 306 7.54 16.30 3.37
C ASN A 306 6.03 16.05 3.48
N PHE A 307 5.57 14.91 2.94
CA PHE A 307 4.15 14.54 2.94
C PHE A 307 3.65 13.99 4.29
N LEU A 308 4.57 13.73 5.23
CA LEU A 308 4.30 13.17 6.56
C LEU A 308 4.32 14.24 7.66
N LYS A 309 4.87 15.43 7.42
CA LYS A 309 4.85 16.53 8.39
C LYS A 309 3.43 17.06 8.57
N THR A 310 3.08 17.30 9.83
CA THR A 310 1.74 17.70 10.26
C THR A 310 1.42 19.16 10.00
N ASP A 311 2.42 20.02 9.78
CA ASP A 311 2.26 21.46 9.68
C ASP A 311 2.57 21.92 8.27
N TYR A 312 1.64 22.62 7.61
CA TYR A 312 1.89 23.85 6.85
C TYR A 312 0.54 24.51 6.51
N PHE A 313 0.00 25.23 7.49
CA PHE A 313 -0.66 26.51 7.26
C PHE A 313 0.08 27.55 8.09
N ASN A 314 0.74 28.48 7.41
CA ASN A 314 0.81 29.88 7.77
C ASN A 314 0.48 30.65 6.49
#